data_AF-A0A6B3EZI2-F1
#
_entry.id   AF-A0A6B3EZI2-F1
#
_cell.length_a   1.000
_cell.length_b   1.000
_cell.length_c   1.000
_cell.angle_alpha   90.00
_cell.angle_beta   90.00
_cell.angle_gamma   90.00
#
_symmetry.space_group_name_H-M   'P 1'
#
loop_
_entity.id
_entity.type
_entity.pdbx_description
1 polymer ?
#
loop_
_entity_poly.entity_id
_entity_poly.type
_entity_poly.pdbx_seq_one_letter_code
_entity_poly.pdbx_strand_id
1 'polypeptide(L)'
;EEAVFGGGKVIRESMGQSRASRADGAPDTVVTGAVVLDHWGIVKADIGIRDGRVVALGKAGNPDTMDGVHPALVIGPETEIIAGNGKILTAGGIDTHVHFISPGLVDEAIGSGVTTMVGGGTGPAEGTKATTITPGSWHLARMFEALENSPVNLGFLGKGNTTSYASMRDQLRAGVVGF
;
A
#
# COMPACT_ATOMS: atom_id res chain seq x y z
N GLU A 1 -8.11 -16.70 -21.99
CA GLU A 1 -6.97 -17.51 -21.50
C GLU A 1 -6.38 -16.89 -20.24
N GLU A 2 -5.91 -17.72 -19.31
CA GLU A 2 -5.31 -17.27 -18.04
C GLU A 2 -3.83 -16.88 -18.23
N ALA A 3 -3.42 -15.77 -17.60
CA ALA A 3 -2.04 -15.28 -17.63
C ALA A 3 -1.19 -16.03 -16.60
N VAL A 4 -0.47 -17.07 -17.03
CA VAL A 4 0.42 -17.88 -16.17
C VAL A 4 1.87 -17.71 -16.60
N PHE A 5 2.74 -17.37 -15.64
CA PHE A 5 4.18 -17.23 -15.83
C PHE A 5 4.93 -18.54 -15.50
N GLY A 6 6.07 -18.76 -16.15
CA GLY A 6 6.96 -19.91 -15.92
C GLY A 6 7.54 -20.49 -17.22
N GLY A 7 8.54 -21.36 -17.09
CA GLY A 7 9.15 -22.04 -18.23
C GLY A 7 8.11 -22.80 -19.07
N GLY A 8 7.98 -22.43 -20.34
CA GLY A 8 6.99 -23.01 -21.26
C GLY A 8 5.53 -22.60 -21.01
N LYS A 9 5.28 -21.55 -20.22
CA LYS A 9 3.92 -21.06 -19.92
C LYS A 9 3.48 -19.95 -20.89
N VAL A 10 2.39 -19.25 -20.52
CA VAL A 10 1.64 -18.31 -21.38
C VAL A 10 2.36 -16.98 -21.53
N ILE A 11 2.87 -16.42 -20.42
CA ILE A 11 3.54 -15.11 -20.42
C ILE A 11 4.95 -15.26 -20.97
N ARG A 12 5.03 -15.22 -22.31
CA ARG A 12 6.24 -15.24 -23.13
C ARG A 12 6.02 -14.33 -24.32
N GLU A 13 7.12 -13.81 -24.85
CA GLU A 13 7.12 -12.90 -26.01
C GLU A 13 6.32 -13.50 -27.17
N SER A 14 5.56 -12.65 -27.85
CA SER A 14 4.65 -13.02 -28.94
C SER A 14 3.53 -14.02 -28.57
N MET A 15 3.39 -14.36 -27.28
CA MET A 15 2.27 -15.12 -26.72
C MET A 15 1.49 -14.21 -25.76
N GLY A 16 1.45 -14.49 -24.45
CA GLY A 16 0.79 -13.65 -23.45
C GLY A 16 1.56 -12.39 -23.05
N GLN A 17 2.81 -12.22 -23.50
CA GLN A 17 3.56 -10.98 -23.40
C GLN A 17 3.57 -10.28 -24.77
N SER A 18 3.06 -9.05 -24.80
CA SER A 18 3.09 -8.15 -25.94
C SER A 18 4.48 -7.51 -26.12
N ARG A 19 4.63 -6.77 -27.22
CA ARG A 19 5.76 -5.88 -27.50
C ARG A 19 5.59 -4.46 -26.93
N ALA A 20 4.44 -4.15 -26.33
CA ALA A 20 4.17 -2.83 -25.77
C ALA A 20 5.22 -2.48 -24.69
N SER A 21 5.88 -1.33 -24.83
CA SER A 21 6.81 -0.84 -23.83
C SER A 21 6.08 -0.24 -22.63
N ARG A 22 6.81 0.03 -21.55
CA ARG A 22 6.30 0.83 -20.43
C ARG A 22 5.81 2.20 -20.89
N ALA A 23 6.54 2.83 -21.82
CA ALA A 23 6.18 4.13 -22.40
C ALA A 23 4.85 4.08 -23.17
N ASP A 24 4.52 2.92 -23.77
CA ASP A 24 3.26 2.71 -24.51
C ASP A 24 2.06 2.44 -23.61
N GLY A 25 2.26 2.25 -22.30
CA GLY A 25 1.16 2.00 -21.36
C GLY A 25 1.29 0.74 -20.52
N ALA A 26 2.27 -0.14 -20.79
CA ALA A 26 2.43 -1.39 -20.04
C ALA A 26 2.63 -1.12 -18.54
N PRO A 27 2.04 -1.95 -17.65
CA PRO A 27 2.22 -1.82 -16.20
C PRO A 27 3.63 -2.25 -15.79
N ASP A 28 4.09 -1.73 -14.65
CA ASP A 28 5.36 -2.12 -14.03
C ASP A 28 5.28 -3.54 -13.46
N THR A 29 4.11 -3.93 -12.94
CA THR A 29 3.88 -5.26 -12.37
C THR A 29 2.44 -5.70 -12.62
N VAL A 30 2.24 -7.00 -12.86
CA VAL A 30 0.92 -7.64 -12.85
C VAL A 30 0.87 -8.75 -11.81
N VAL A 31 -0.11 -8.68 -10.91
CA VAL A 31 -0.49 -9.81 -10.05
C VAL A 31 -1.52 -10.65 -10.80
N THR A 32 -1.19 -11.90 -11.14
CA THR A 32 -2.05 -12.72 -12.00
C THR A 32 -3.06 -13.56 -11.22
N GLY A 33 -4.32 -13.52 -11.65
CA GLY A 33 -5.38 -14.43 -11.23
C GLY A 33 -5.60 -14.51 -9.73
N ALA A 34 -5.56 -13.38 -9.02
CA ALA A 34 -5.91 -13.37 -7.60
C ALA A 34 -7.44 -13.38 -7.41
N VAL A 35 -7.90 -13.91 -6.29
CA VAL A 35 -9.25 -13.62 -5.79
C VAL A 35 -9.16 -12.35 -4.95
N VAL A 36 -9.68 -11.24 -5.47
CA VAL A 36 -9.75 -9.96 -4.75
C VAL A 36 -10.95 -9.99 -3.82
N LEU A 37 -10.69 -9.79 -2.53
CA LEU A 37 -11.70 -9.62 -1.49
C LEU A 37 -11.62 -8.19 -0.98
N ASP A 38 -12.68 -7.42 -1.21
CA ASP A 38 -12.78 -6.05 -0.74
C ASP A 38 -14.23 -5.70 -0.39
N HIS A 39 -14.43 -4.54 0.25
CA HIS A 39 -15.74 -4.11 0.74
C HIS A 39 -16.80 -3.95 -0.37
N TRP A 40 -16.37 -3.70 -1.60
CA TRP A 40 -17.25 -3.55 -2.76
C TRP A 40 -17.58 -4.89 -3.45
N GLY A 41 -16.88 -5.98 -3.13
CA GLY A 41 -17.16 -7.29 -3.72
C GLY A 41 -16.02 -8.30 -3.64
N ILE A 42 -16.32 -9.49 -4.15
CA ILE A 42 -15.38 -10.61 -4.30
C ILE A 42 -15.28 -10.94 -5.78
N VAL A 43 -14.11 -10.75 -6.40
CA VAL A 43 -13.91 -10.97 -7.84
C VAL A 43 -12.63 -11.73 -8.12
N LYS A 44 -12.58 -12.42 -9.26
CA LYS A 44 -11.34 -13.00 -9.81
C LYS A 44 -10.79 -12.02 -10.84
N ALA A 45 -9.56 -11.55 -10.66
CA ALA A 45 -8.94 -10.59 -11.57
C ALA A 45 -7.42 -10.69 -11.59
N ASP A 46 -6.83 -10.21 -12.67
CA ASP A 46 -5.45 -9.73 -12.72
C ASP A 46 -5.41 -8.27 -12.25
N ILE A 47 -4.32 -7.87 -11.59
CA ILE A 47 -4.16 -6.53 -11.02
C ILE A 47 -2.90 -5.89 -11.60
N GLY A 48 -3.06 -4.73 -12.24
CA GLY A 48 -1.95 -3.96 -12.78
C GLY A 48 -1.48 -2.90 -11.79
N ILE A 49 -0.16 -2.79 -11.65
CA ILE A 49 0.51 -1.77 -10.83
C ILE A 49 1.42 -0.96 -11.74
N ARG A 50 1.34 0.36 -11.63
CA ARG A 50 2.22 1.31 -12.33
C ARG A 50 2.47 2.53 -11.45
N ASP A 51 3.72 3.00 -11.40
CA ASP A 51 4.14 4.17 -10.61
C ASP A 51 3.69 4.04 -9.13
N GLY A 52 3.74 2.82 -8.58
CA GLY A 52 3.30 2.50 -7.21
C GLY A 52 1.78 2.54 -6.98
N ARG A 53 0.96 2.62 -8.03
CA ARG A 53 -0.50 2.70 -7.96
C ARG A 53 -1.15 1.52 -8.66
N VAL A 54 -2.29 1.07 -8.13
CA VAL A 54 -3.17 0.15 -8.84
C VAL A 54 -3.83 0.91 -10.00
N VAL A 55 -3.65 0.43 -11.22
CA VAL A 55 -4.18 1.09 -12.43
C VAL A 55 -5.39 0.40 -13.03
N ALA A 56 -5.55 -0.91 -12.81
CA ALA A 56 -6.70 -1.66 -13.27
C ALA A 56 -6.83 -3.00 -12.54
N LEU A 57 -8.07 -3.46 -12.41
CA LEU A 57 -8.44 -4.83 -12.10
C LEU A 57 -9.18 -5.36 -13.33
N GLY A 58 -8.79 -6.52 -13.86
CA GLY A 58 -9.43 -7.06 -15.05
C GLY A 58 -8.69 -8.28 -15.61
N LYS A 59 -8.58 -8.35 -16.92
CA LYS A 59 -7.84 -9.40 -17.63
C LYS A 59 -6.55 -8.82 -18.20
N ALA A 60 -5.42 -9.37 -17.79
CA ALA A 60 -4.10 -9.06 -18.33
C ALA A 60 -3.73 -9.98 -19.51
N GLY A 61 -2.68 -9.60 -20.24
CA GLY A 61 -2.10 -10.43 -21.29
C GLY A 61 -1.66 -9.63 -22.51
N ASN A 62 -1.70 -10.26 -23.67
CA ASN A 62 -1.34 -9.64 -24.94
C ASN A 62 -2.59 -9.49 -25.83
N PRO A 63 -3.00 -8.25 -26.18
CA PRO A 63 -4.17 -8.04 -27.03
C PRO A 63 -3.97 -8.55 -28.47
N ASP A 64 -2.73 -8.78 -28.92
CA ASP A 64 -2.45 -9.31 -30.26
C ASP A 64 -2.89 -10.78 -30.41
N THR A 65 -3.01 -11.52 -29.30
CA THR A 65 -3.24 -12.97 -29.29
C THR A 65 -4.37 -13.41 -28.35
N MET A 66 -4.85 -12.54 -27.46
CA MET A 66 -5.84 -12.88 -26.45
C MET A 66 -7.01 -11.88 -26.46
N ASP A 67 -8.24 -12.41 -26.44
CA ASP A 67 -9.43 -11.57 -26.35
C ASP A 67 -9.59 -10.90 -24.97
N GLY A 68 -10.22 -9.72 -24.96
CA GLY A 68 -10.69 -9.05 -23.73
C GLY A 68 -9.58 -8.57 -22.79
N VAL A 69 -8.35 -8.39 -23.26
CA VAL A 69 -7.27 -7.78 -22.47
C VAL A 69 -7.62 -6.32 -22.17
N HIS A 70 -7.57 -5.94 -20.89
CA HIS A 70 -7.80 -4.56 -20.49
C HIS A 70 -6.65 -3.66 -21.00
N PRO A 71 -6.92 -2.46 -21.56
CA PRO A 71 -5.87 -1.61 -22.14
C PRO A 71 -4.73 -1.24 -21.16
N ALA A 72 -5.03 -1.11 -19.86
CA ALA A 72 -4.03 -0.84 -18.82
C ALA A 72 -3.34 -2.11 -18.26
N LEU A 73 -3.67 -3.30 -18.77
CA LEU A 73 -3.13 -4.60 -18.32
C LEU A 73 -2.42 -5.35 -19.46
N VAL A 74 -1.95 -4.64 -20.49
CA VAL A 74 -1.12 -5.21 -21.54
C VAL A 74 0.25 -5.54 -20.97
N ILE A 75 0.59 -6.83 -20.89
CA ILE A 75 1.88 -7.28 -20.34
C ILE A 75 2.97 -7.00 -21.37
N GLY A 76 3.92 -6.13 -21.04
CA GLY A 76 5.05 -5.78 -21.89
C GLY A 76 6.36 -6.46 -21.47
N PRO A 77 7.47 -6.22 -22.20
CA PRO A 77 8.79 -6.74 -21.83
C PRO A 77 9.34 -6.20 -20.50
N GLU A 78 8.82 -5.07 -20.02
CA GLU A 78 9.24 -4.40 -18.78
C GLU A 78 8.30 -4.70 -17.59
N THR A 79 7.31 -5.58 -17.77
CA THR A 79 6.31 -5.92 -16.75
C THR A 79 6.78 -7.10 -15.89
N GLU A 80 6.91 -6.90 -14.58
CA GLU A 80 7.15 -7.98 -13.61
C GLU A 80 5.85 -8.76 -13.30
N ILE A 81 5.97 -10.04 -12.94
CA ILE A 81 4.83 -10.91 -12.64
C ILE A 81 4.86 -11.44 -11.20
N ILE A 82 3.77 -11.22 -10.47
CA ILE A 82 3.50 -11.85 -9.17
C ILE A 82 2.39 -12.89 -9.36
N ALA A 83 2.62 -14.13 -8.97
CA ALA A 83 1.62 -15.20 -9.09
C ALA A 83 0.56 -15.10 -7.98
N GLY A 84 -0.61 -14.53 -8.30
CA GLY A 84 -1.77 -14.44 -7.41
C GLY A 84 -2.70 -15.67 -7.45
N ASN A 85 -2.51 -16.58 -8.42
CA ASN A 85 -3.32 -17.79 -8.55
C ASN A 85 -3.30 -18.64 -7.27
N GLY A 86 -4.51 -18.99 -6.78
CA GLY A 86 -4.68 -19.71 -5.53
C GLY A 86 -4.37 -18.87 -4.27
N LYS A 87 -4.34 -17.54 -4.39
CA LYS A 87 -4.21 -16.59 -3.28
C LYS A 87 -5.43 -15.67 -3.23
N ILE A 88 -5.69 -15.14 -2.04
CA ILE A 88 -6.61 -14.03 -1.81
C ILE A 88 -5.78 -12.76 -1.72
N LEU A 89 -6.22 -11.71 -2.41
CA LEU A 89 -5.64 -10.37 -2.33
C LEU A 89 -6.65 -9.45 -1.66
N THR A 90 -6.21 -8.71 -0.65
CA THR A 90 -6.98 -7.65 0.02
C THR A 90 -6.22 -6.34 -0.07
N ALA A 91 -6.89 -5.23 0.24
CA ALA A 91 -6.17 -4.03 0.64
C ALA A 91 -5.32 -4.30 1.90
N GLY A 92 -4.28 -3.50 2.10
CA GLY A 92 -3.55 -3.51 3.36
C GLY A 92 -4.40 -2.95 4.50
N GLY A 93 -4.24 -3.49 5.69
CA GLY A 93 -4.94 -3.04 6.89
C GLY A 93 -4.59 -1.60 7.25
N ILE A 94 -5.58 -0.86 7.73
CA ILE A 94 -5.43 0.49 8.28
C ILE A 94 -5.75 0.41 9.78
N ASP A 95 -4.71 0.47 10.61
CA ASP A 95 -4.88 0.56 12.06
C ASP A 95 -4.89 2.03 12.48
N THR A 96 -5.98 2.48 13.08
CA THR A 96 -6.17 3.87 13.50
C THR A 96 -6.03 4.09 15.00
N HIS A 97 -5.54 3.10 15.75
CA HIS A 97 -5.34 3.21 17.19
C HIS A 97 -3.95 2.70 17.60
N VAL A 98 -2.91 3.30 17.04
CA VAL A 98 -1.53 2.87 17.27
C VAL A 98 -0.86 3.67 18.38
N HIS A 99 -0.32 2.98 19.38
CA HIS A 99 0.61 3.58 20.34
C HIS A 99 2.05 3.34 19.88
N PHE A 100 2.77 4.39 19.48
CA PHE A 100 4.16 4.27 19.01
C PHE A 100 5.16 4.10 20.18
N ILE A 101 5.11 2.93 20.83
CA ILE A 101 5.87 2.60 22.04
C ILE A 101 7.28 2.10 21.72
N SER A 102 7.44 1.30 20.67
CA SER A 102 8.71 0.68 20.28
C SER A 102 8.81 0.55 18.76
N PRO A 103 10.02 0.59 18.16
CA PRO A 103 10.16 0.49 16.70
C PRO A 103 9.74 -0.89 16.15
N GLY A 104 9.88 -1.97 16.93
CA GLY A 104 9.54 -3.33 16.49
C GLY A 104 8.06 -3.55 16.16
N LEU A 105 7.16 -2.63 16.55
CA LEU A 105 5.75 -2.70 16.17
C LEU A 105 5.52 -2.56 14.66
N VAL A 106 6.44 -1.94 13.92
CA VAL A 106 6.32 -1.77 12.46
C VAL A 106 6.41 -3.14 11.77
N ASP A 107 7.35 -3.98 12.20
CA ASP A 107 7.52 -5.32 11.63
C ASP A 107 6.31 -6.21 11.93
N GLU A 108 5.75 -6.10 13.13
CA GLU A 108 4.54 -6.84 13.52
C GLU A 108 3.29 -6.38 12.74
N ALA A 109 3.17 -5.07 12.50
CA ALA A 109 2.10 -4.51 11.68
C ALA A 109 2.16 -5.06 10.25
N ILE A 110 3.34 -5.02 9.61
CA ILE A 110 3.52 -5.56 8.26
C ILE A 110 3.29 -7.08 8.25
N GLY A 111 3.81 -7.80 9.24
CA GLY A 111 3.65 -9.25 9.37
C GLY A 111 2.19 -9.70 9.50
N SER A 112 1.32 -8.83 10.03
CA SER A 112 -0.13 -9.05 10.13
C SER A 112 -0.93 -8.47 8.95
N GLY A 113 -0.28 -7.84 7.98
CA GLY A 113 -0.92 -7.25 6.79
C GLY A 113 -1.39 -5.80 6.97
N VAL A 114 -1.04 -5.12 8.06
CA VAL A 114 -1.26 -3.68 8.25
C VAL A 114 -0.21 -2.90 7.48
N THR A 115 -0.65 -1.96 6.64
CA THR A 115 0.23 -1.10 5.83
C THR A 115 0.10 0.37 6.17
N THR A 116 -0.88 0.74 6.99
CA THR A 116 -1.11 2.11 7.44
C THR A 116 -1.35 2.14 8.94
N MET A 117 -0.59 3.00 9.64
CA MET A 117 -0.60 3.12 11.09
C MET A 117 -0.91 4.57 11.48
N VAL A 118 -2.05 4.80 12.11
CA VAL A 118 -2.47 6.11 12.61
C VAL A 118 -2.59 6.06 14.14
N GLY A 119 -1.98 7.02 14.82
CA GLY A 119 -1.93 7.04 16.27
C GLY A 119 -0.91 8.03 16.78
N GLY A 120 -0.23 7.75 17.88
CA GLY A 120 0.77 8.69 18.41
C GLY A 120 1.65 8.09 19.49
N GLY A 121 2.74 8.77 19.78
CA GLY A 121 3.71 8.33 20.77
C GLY A 121 5.09 8.92 20.57
N THR A 122 5.91 8.80 21.60
CA THR A 122 7.32 9.23 21.61
C THR A 122 8.22 8.14 22.20
N GLY A 123 7.89 6.86 21.96
CA GLY A 123 8.53 5.72 22.60
C GLY A 123 7.89 5.37 23.95
N PRO A 124 8.58 4.63 24.85
CA PRO A 124 7.99 3.95 26.02
C PRO A 124 7.68 4.87 27.21
N ALA A 125 7.46 6.16 26.96
CA ALA A 125 7.05 7.13 27.96
C ALA A 125 5.63 6.84 28.49
N GLU A 126 5.35 7.24 29.73
CA GLU A 126 4.04 7.07 30.38
C GLU A 126 2.90 7.65 29.55
N GLY A 127 3.14 8.81 28.91
CA GLY A 127 2.18 9.44 28.01
C GLY A 127 1.79 8.53 26.84
N THR A 128 2.77 7.99 26.12
CA THR A 128 2.53 7.07 25.00
C THR A 128 1.89 5.77 25.44
N LYS A 129 2.35 5.18 26.55
CA LYS A 129 1.79 3.92 27.06
C LYS A 129 0.30 4.04 27.38
N ALA A 130 -0.17 5.25 27.71
CA ALA A 130 -1.56 5.52 28.03
C ALA A 130 -2.38 6.11 26.87
N THR A 131 -1.75 6.83 25.95
CA THR A 131 -2.46 7.64 24.92
C THR A 131 -1.76 7.58 23.58
N THR A 132 -2.53 7.57 22.49
CA THR A 132 -2.06 7.62 21.10
C THR A 132 -1.64 9.04 20.70
N ILE A 133 -0.76 9.68 21.48
CA ILE A 133 -0.47 11.12 21.34
C ILE A 133 1.02 11.36 21.12
N THR A 134 1.34 12.12 20.06
CA THR A 134 2.66 12.74 19.84
C THR A 134 2.55 14.25 20.14
N PRO A 135 2.89 14.71 21.35
CA PRO A 135 2.56 16.06 21.79
C PRO A 135 3.53 17.12 21.26
N GLY A 136 3.01 18.12 20.56
CA GLY A 136 3.79 19.32 20.19
C GLY A 136 4.75 19.11 19.01
N SER A 137 5.20 20.24 18.45
CA SER A 137 5.97 20.27 17.19
C SER A 137 7.32 19.57 17.26
N TRP A 138 8.03 19.67 18.40
CA TRP A 138 9.33 19.07 18.56
C TRP A 138 9.28 17.54 18.50
N HIS A 139 8.34 16.92 19.22
CA HIS A 139 8.18 15.46 19.22
C HIS A 139 7.68 14.95 17.87
N LEU A 140 6.81 15.70 17.19
CA LEU A 140 6.37 15.36 15.84
C LEU A 140 7.54 15.30 14.86
N ALA A 141 8.40 16.33 14.85
CA ALA A 141 9.58 16.35 13.99
C ALA A 141 10.49 15.13 14.24
N ARG A 142 10.74 14.79 15.51
CA ARG A 142 11.54 13.62 15.88
C ARG A 142 10.91 12.29 15.48
N MET A 143 9.59 12.16 15.58
CA MET A 143 8.90 10.94 15.18
C MET A 143 8.84 10.76 13.66
N PHE A 144 8.66 11.84 12.90
CA PHE A 144 8.79 11.79 11.44
C PHE A 144 10.20 11.38 11.01
N GLU A 145 11.25 11.99 11.59
CA GLU A 145 12.64 11.61 11.31
C GLU A 145 12.93 10.15 11.69
N ALA A 146 12.43 9.68 12.83
CA ALA A 146 12.69 8.32 13.31
C ALA A 146 12.07 7.23 12.42
N LEU A 147 10.99 7.54 11.70
CA LEU A 147 10.23 6.58 10.91
C LEU A 147 10.25 6.87 9.39
N GLU A 148 11.12 7.78 8.95
CA GLU A 148 11.25 8.17 7.53
C GLU A 148 11.51 6.96 6.60
N ASN A 149 12.24 5.96 7.08
CA ASN A 149 12.59 4.76 6.31
C ASN A 149 11.67 3.57 6.57
N SER A 150 10.57 3.74 7.31
CA SER A 150 9.64 2.66 7.59
C SER A 150 8.73 2.38 6.38
N PRO A 151 8.58 1.12 5.93
CA PRO A 151 7.77 0.77 4.75
C PRO A 151 6.27 0.66 5.09
N VAL A 152 5.74 1.66 5.82
CA VAL A 152 4.32 1.81 6.16
C VAL A 152 3.89 3.25 5.98
N ASN A 153 2.60 3.47 5.73
CA ASN A 153 2.03 4.81 5.81
C ASN A 153 1.82 5.20 7.27
N LEU A 154 2.11 6.45 7.62
CA LEU A 154 2.05 6.94 9.00
C LEU A 154 1.16 8.17 9.13
N GLY A 155 0.40 8.25 10.22
CA GLY A 155 -0.33 9.45 10.63
C GLY A 155 -0.21 9.67 12.14
N PHE A 156 0.27 10.83 12.56
CA PHE A 156 0.40 11.17 13.98
C PHE A 156 -0.78 12.00 14.49
N LEU A 157 -1.26 11.67 15.69
CA LEU A 157 -2.28 12.39 16.43
C LEU A 157 -1.64 13.29 17.48
N GLY A 158 -2.14 14.52 17.57
CA GLY A 158 -1.71 15.52 18.54
C GLY A 158 -2.40 15.36 19.89
N LYS A 159 -2.02 16.22 20.84
CA LYS A 159 -2.67 16.31 22.14
C LYS A 159 -3.88 17.24 22.07
N GLY A 160 -5.09 16.65 22.08
CA GLY A 160 -6.35 17.38 21.96
C GLY A 160 -6.99 17.88 23.26
N ASN A 161 -6.49 17.46 24.43
CA ASN A 161 -7.11 17.78 25.73
C ASN A 161 -6.72 19.17 26.26
N THR A 162 -7.02 20.22 25.49
CA THR A 162 -6.74 21.61 25.85
C THR A 162 -7.84 22.54 25.34
N THR A 163 -8.07 23.64 26.05
CA THR A 163 -8.90 24.75 25.57
C THR A 163 -8.10 25.77 24.75
N SER A 164 -6.78 25.60 24.64
CA SER A 164 -5.91 26.49 23.87
C SER A 164 -5.94 26.16 22.38
N TYR A 165 -6.74 26.93 21.63
CA TYR A 165 -6.76 26.85 20.18
C TYR A 165 -5.40 27.15 19.53
N ALA A 166 -4.56 27.98 20.17
CA ALA A 166 -3.22 28.26 19.66
C ALA A 166 -2.36 26.99 19.66
N SER A 167 -2.35 26.26 20.78
CA SER A 167 -1.61 25.00 20.90
C SER A 167 -2.11 23.93 19.93
N MET A 168 -3.42 23.82 19.71
CA MET A 168 -3.96 22.91 18.70
C MET A 168 -3.48 23.30 17.29
N ARG A 169 -3.53 24.60 16.93
CA ARG A 169 -3.07 25.06 15.61
C ARG A 169 -1.57 24.83 15.39
N ASP A 170 -0.75 24.97 16.43
CA ASP A 170 0.69 24.73 16.32
C ASP A 170 1.01 23.26 16.05
N GLN A 171 0.29 22.33 16.68
CA GLN A 171 0.40 20.90 16.40
C GLN A 171 -0.08 20.56 14.99
N LEU A 172 -1.18 21.15 14.53
CA LEU A 172 -1.69 20.97 13.16
C LEU A 172 -0.65 21.41 12.13
N ARG A 173 -0.04 22.60 12.32
CA ARG A 173 1.03 23.09 11.45
C ARG A 173 2.27 22.20 11.46
N ALA A 174 2.51 21.49 12.56
CA ALA A 174 3.62 20.55 12.69
C ALA A 174 3.34 19.17 12.06
N GLY A 175 2.12 18.93 11.55
CA GLY A 175 1.81 17.76 10.72
C GLY A 175 0.96 16.68 11.38
N VAL A 176 0.23 16.97 12.47
CA VAL A 176 -0.76 16.00 12.97
C VAL A 176 -1.92 15.84 11.99
N VAL A 177 -2.47 14.63 11.90
CA VAL A 177 -3.66 14.32 11.09
C VAL A 177 -4.95 14.33 11.91
N GLY A 178 -4.85 14.46 13.23
CA GLY A 178 -5.97 14.47 14.19
C GLY A 178 -5.53 14.78 15.62
N PHE A 179 -6.47 14.72 16.57
CA PHE A 179 -6.30 15.05 17.99
C PHE A 179 -7.05 14.08 18.90
#